data_AF-A0A661DQI3-F1
#
_entry.id   AF-A0A661DQI3-F1
#
_cell.length_a   1.000
_cell.length_b   1.000
_cell.length_c   1.000
_cell.angle_alpha   90.00
_cell.angle_beta   90.00
_cell.angle_gamma   90.00
#
_symmetry.space_group_name_H-M   'P 1'
#
loop_
_entity.id
_entity.type
_entity.pdbx_description
1 polymer ?
#
loop_
_entity_poly.entity_id
_entity_poly.type
_entity_poly.pdbx_seq_one_letter_code
_entity_poly.pdbx_strand_id
1 'polypeptide(L)'
;KVIQTMRQWRVDFVGVDMTGGYGAGVYDRLVELGYGSKVTGVGFAERAIDDERYKNKRAEIWHTMKMWLEIGCQIPDRDELQQDLCSVTYKFDSTGERLQLESKAEMKKRGIKSPDYGDATALTFFRPTITLDQFGGDSFEPEYDTSG
;
A
#
# COMPACT_ATOMS: atom_id res chain seq x y z
N LYS A 1 -14.81 -9.58 12.20
CA LYS A 1 -13.98 -10.12 11.09
C LYS A 1 -12.49 -9.83 11.29
N VAL A 2 -12.04 -8.56 11.38
CA VAL A 2 -10.60 -8.22 11.58
C VAL A 2 -9.96 -8.96 12.76
N ILE A 3 -10.56 -8.93 13.95
CA ILE A 3 -10.03 -9.62 15.14
C ILE A 3 -9.91 -11.14 14.95
N GLN A 4 -10.87 -11.75 14.26
CA GLN A 4 -10.82 -13.18 13.95
C GLN A 4 -9.64 -13.49 13.03
N THR A 5 -9.44 -12.68 11.99
CA THR A 5 -8.27 -12.77 11.09
C THR A 5 -6.97 -12.58 11.87
N MET A 6 -6.89 -11.58 12.75
CA MET A 6 -5.70 -11.33 13.58
C MET A 6 -5.34 -12.54 14.45
N ARG A 7 -6.34 -13.20 15.03
CA ARG A 7 -6.14 -14.39 15.86
C ARG A 7 -5.77 -15.62 15.04
N GLN A 8 -6.48 -15.83 13.92
CA GLN A 8 -6.26 -16.97 13.03
C GLN A 8 -4.83 -16.95 12.45
N TRP A 9 -4.38 -15.79 11.97
CA TRP A 9 -3.09 -15.63 11.33
C TRP A 9 -1.98 -15.15 12.26
N ARG A 10 -2.32 -14.92 13.55
CA ARG A 10 -1.40 -14.43 14.59
C ARG A 10 -0.56 -13.22 14.15
N VAL A 11 -1.21 -12.25 13.51
CA VAL A 11 -0.52 -11.09 12.92
C VAL A 11 0.22 -10.25 13.97
N ASP A 12 1.38 -9.74 13.60
CA ASP A 12 2.17 -8.83 14.43
C ASP A 12 1.62 -7.40 14.36
N PHE A 13 1.23 -6.97 13.16
CA PHE A 13 0.77 -5.62 12.89
C PHE A 13 -0.49 -5.58 12.02
N VAL A 14 -1.28 -4.53 12.18
CA VAL A 14 -2.49 -4.24 11.39
C VAL A 14 -2.48 -2.76 11.02
N GLY A 15 -2.36 -2.47 9.71
CA GLY A 15 -2.63 -1.15 9.16
C GLY A 15 -4.13 -0.94 8.96
N VAL A 16 -4.65 0.21 9.38
CA VAL A 16 -6.04 0.63 9.15
C VAL A 16 -6.01 1.92 8.35
N ASP A 17 -6.63 1.94 7.16
CA ASP A 17 -6.78 3.19 6.40
C ASP A 17 -7.67 4.17 7.16
N MET A 18 -7.11 5.33 7.52
CA MET A 18 -7.79 6.40 8.25
C MET A 18 -8.34 7.48 7.32
N THR A 19 -8.16 7.34 6.00
CA THR A 19 -8.54 8.35 5.02
C THR A 19 -10.03 8.64 5.05
N GLY A 20 -10.39 9.92 5.15
CA GLY A 20 -11.78 10.36 5.23
C GLY A 20 -12.51 9.98 6.53
N GLY A 21 -11.79 9.49 7.54
CA GLY A 21 -12.33 9.13 8.85
C GLY A 21 -13.08 7.79 8.93
N TYR A 22 -13.22 7.07 7.80
CA TYR A 22 -13.95 5.80 7.76
C TYR A 22 -13.30 4.68 8.58
N GLY A 23 -11.97 4.70 8.74
CA GLY A 23 -11.24 3.72 9.57
C GLY A 23 -11.27 3.99 11.07
N ALA A 24 -11.69 5.18 11.51
CA ALA A 24 -11.57 5.60 12.91
C ALA A 24 -12.30 4.65 13.87
N GLY A 25 -13.55 4.31 13.56
CA GLY A 25 -14.33 3.39 14.42
C GLY A 25 -13.74 1.97 14.49
N VAL A 26 -13.08 1.50 13.44
CA VAL A 26 -12.40 0.19 13.46
C VAL A 26 -11.14 0.26 14.31
N TYR A 27 -10.35 1.33 14.13
CA TYR A 27 -9.15 1.59 14.92
C TYR A 27 -9.48 1.69 16.41
N ASP A 28 -10.42 2.56 16.78
CA ASP A 28 -10.83 2.78 18.17
C ASP A 28 -11.31 1.48 18.81
N ARG A 29 -12.13 0.71 18.09
CA ARG A 29 -12.62 -0.57 18.59
C ARG A 29 -11.51 -1.60 18.81
N LEU A 30 -10.48 -1.61 17.95
CA LEU A 30 -9.32 -2.49 18.14
C LEU A 30 -8.49 -2.06 19.36
N VAL A 31 -8.32 -0.76 19.58
CA VAL A 31 -7.63 -0.20 20.75
C VAL A 31 -8.39 -0.56 22.03
N GLU A 32 -9.69 -0.33 22.10
CA GLU A 32 -10.57 -0.68 23.24
C GLU A 32 -10.48 -2.15 23.62
N LEU A 33 -10.31 -3.03 22.64
CA LEU A 33 -10.22 -4.48 22.84
C LEU A 33 -8.79 -4.98 23.14
N GLY A 34 -7.85 -4.06 23.40
CA GLY A 34 -6.50 -4.38 23.83
C GLY A 34 -5.49 -4.63 22.71
N TYR A 35 -5.83 -4.33 21.45
CA TYR A 35 -4.91 -4.50 20.31
C TYR A 35 -4.11 -3.22 19.97
N GLY A 36 -4.11 -2.22 20.85
CA GLY A 36 -3.45 -0.92 20.63
C GLY A 36 -1.97 -1.02 20.24
N SER A 37 -1.24 -2.02 20.74
CA SER A 37 0.17 -2.24 20.38
C SER A 37 0.39 -2.85 18.99
N LYS A 38 -0.67 -3.42 18.37
CA LYS A 38 -0.62 -4.09 17.07
C LYS A 38 -1.23 -3.27 15.95
N VAL A 39 -2.13 -2.34 16.27
CA VAL A 39 -2.85 -1.55 15.27
C VAL A 39 -2.14 -0.22 14.98
N THR A 40 -2.19 0.24 13.75
CA THR A 40 -1.70 1.57 13.36
C THR A 40 -2.66 2.17 12.34
N GLY A 41 -3.11 3.39 12.62
CA GLY A 41 -3.82 4.20 11.65
C GLY A 41 -2.85 4.70 10.59
N VAL A 42 -3.22 4.54 9.32
CA VAL A 42 -2.42 4.97 8.17
C VAL A 42 -3.29 5.90 7.33
N GLY A 43 -2.87 7.15 7.16
CA GLY A 43 -3.57 8.05 6.25
C GLY A 43 -2.93 7.99 4.86
N PHE A 44 -3.68 7.59 3.84
CA PHE A 44 -3.16 7.56 2.46
C PHE A 44 -2.75 8.93 1.92
N ALA A 45 -3.36 10.00 2.43
CA ALA A 45 -3.01 11.37 2.11
C ALA A 45 -1.85 11.94 2.96
N GLU A 46 -1.34 11.19 3.95
CA GLU A 46 -0.21 11.63 4.76
C GLU A 46 1.07 11.77 3.94
N ARG A 47 2.04 12.51 4.49
CA ARG A 47 3.36 12.66 3.88
C ARG A 47 4.06 11.30 3.77
N ALA A 48 4.72 11.04 2.65
CA ALA A 48 5.59 9.88 2.48
C ALA A 48 6.81 9.97 3.43
N ILE A 49 7.50 8.85 3.64
CA ILE A 49 8.82 8.88 4.29
C ILE A 49 9.84 9.49 3.32
N ASP A 50 9.82 9.03 2.05
CA ASP A 50 10.57 9.65 0.94
C ASP A 50 9.65 10.60 0.16
N ASP A 51 9.46 11.81 0.69
CA ASP A 51 8.58 12.83 0.12
C ASP A 51 9.20 13.63 -1.03
N GLU A 52 10.48 13.39 -1.34
CA GLU A 52 11.15 13.82 -2.57
C GLU A 52 10.74 12.96 -3.76
N ARG A 53 10.48 11.65 -3.55
CA ARG A 53 10.06 10.73 -4.62
C ARG A 53 8.56 10.50 -4.69
N TYR A 54 7.84 10.53 -3.56
CA TYR A 54 6.43 10.18 -3.53
C TYR A 54 5.57 11.34 -3.05
N LYS A 55 4.44 11.55 -3.74
CA LYS A 55 3.50 12.63 -3.41
C LYS A 55 2.87 12.45 -2.03
N ASN A 56 2.61 11.21 -1.63
CA ASN A 56 1.95 10.85 -0.37
C ASN A 56 2.26 9.40 0.03
N LYS A 57 1.85 9.04 1.24
CA LYS A 57 2.02 7.71 1.82
C LYS A 57 1.44 6.61 0.93
N ARG A 58 0.29 6.84 0.30
CA ARG A 58 -0.33 5.85 -0.60
C ARG A 58 0.57 5.51 -1.79
N ALA A 59 1.16 6.53 -2.42
CA ALA A 59 2.08 6.34 -3.53
C ALA A 59 3.32 5.54 -3.13
N GLU A 60 3.89 5.86 -1.97
CA GLU A 60 5.05 5.18 -1.41
C GLU A 60 4.80 3.68 -1.14
N ILE A 61 3.71 3.35 -0.43
CA ILE A 61 3.44 1.95 -0.03
C ILE A 61 3.00 1.09 -1.21
N TRP A 62 2.30 1.67 -2.19
CA TRP A 62 1.96 0.97 -3.44
C TRP A 62 3.18 0.72 -4.30
N HIS A 63 4.10 1.70 -4.39
CA HIS A 63 5.34 1.49 -5.13
C HIS A 63 6.21 0.42 -4.46
N THR A 64 6.27 0.42 -3.12
CA THR A 64 6.94 -0.64 -2.35
C THR A 64 6.32 -2.02 -2.63
N MET A 65 4.99 -2.12 -2.62
CA MET A 65 4.27 -3.33 -2.99
C MET A 65 4.57 -3.76 -4.43
N LYS A 66 4.61 -2.83 -5.39
CA LYS A 66 4.97 -3.11 -6.79
C LYS A 66 6.36 -3.74 -6.90
N MET A 67 7.37 -3.14 -6.25
CA MET A 67 8.72 -3.69 -6.24
C MET A 67 8.74 -5.11 -5.64
N TRP A 68 7.97 -5.34 -4.57
CA TRP A 68 7.83 -6.68 -3.98
C TRP A 68 7.13 -7.70 -4.89
N LEU A 69 6.18 -7.27 -5.73
CA LEU A 69 5.57 -8.14 -6.73
C LEU A 69 6.56 -8.49 -7.85
N GLU A 70 7.40 -7.54 -8.27
CA GLU A 70 8.37 -7.70 -9.36
C GLU A 70 9.52 -8.67 -9.03
N ILE A 71 9.89 -8.82 -7.75
CA ILE A 71 10.90 -9.80 -7.31
C ILE A 71 10.40 -11.26 -7.30
N GLY A 72 9.12 -11.51 -7.61
CA GLY A 72 8.56 -12.85 -7.68
C GLY A 72 8.05 -13.38 -6.34
N CYS A 73 6.93 -12.82 -5.86
CA CYS A 73 6.27 -13.26 -4.64
C CYS A 73 5.04 -14.14 -4.89
N GLN A 74 4.45 -14.66 -3.82
CA GLN A 74 3.17 -15.38 -3.86
C GLN A 74 2.08 -14.54 -3.22
N ILE A 75 1.01 -14.30 -3.97
CA ILE A 75 -0.21 -13.63 -3.50
C ILE A 75 -1.43 -14.56 -3.69
N PRO A 76 -2.55 -14.33 -2.98
CA PRO A 76 -3.77 -15.09 -3.19
C PRO A 76 -4.26 -14.99 -4.64
N ASP A 77 -4.59 -16.14 -5.23
CA ASP A 77 -5.20 -16.23 -6.56
C ASP A 77 -6.68 -15.83 -6.48
N ARG A 78 -6.95 -14.55 -6.74
CA ARG A 78 -8.29 -13.94 -6.67
C ARG A 78 -8.46 -12.89 -7.76
N ASP A 79 -9.50 -13.03 -8.58
CA ASP A 79 -9.83 -12.11 -9.66
C ASP A 79 -9.94 -10.66 -9.17
N GLU A 80 -10.53 -10.42 -7.99
CA GLU A 80 -10.70 -9.06 -7.47
C GLU A 80 -9.36 -8.43 -7.08
N LEU A 81 -8.42 -9.22 -6.54
CA LEU A 81 -7.08 -8.73 -6.21
C LEU A 81 -6.29 -8.45 -7.48
N GLN A 82 -6.33 -9.36 -8.46
CA GLN A 82 -5.67 -9.17 -9.73
C GLN A 82 -6.20 -7.93 -10.46
N GLN A 83 -7.52 -7.75 -10.49
CA GLN A 83 -8.15 -6.57 -11.08
C GLN A 83 -7.70 -5.28 -10.40
N ASP A 84 -7.67 -5.25 -9.07
CA ASP A 84 -7.21 -4.07 -8.31
C ASP A 84 -5.75 -3.73 -8.62
N LEU A 85 -4.86 -4.73 -8.61
CA LEU A 85 -3.43 -4.53 -8.86
C LEU A 85 -3.13 -4.08 -10.29
N CYS A 86 -3.90 -4.54 -11.28
CA CYS A 86 -3.68 -4.20 -12.69
C CYS A 86 -4.41 -2.93 -13.16
N SER A 87 -5.36 -2.39 -12.38
CA SER A 87 -6.21 -1.27 -12.82
C SER A 87 -5.76 0.11 -12.34
N VAL A 88 -4.93 0.15 -11.29
CA VAL A 88 -4.40 1.41 -10.74
C VAL A 88 -3.23 1.90 -11.59
N THR A 89 -3.28 3.17 -11.97
CA THR A 89 -2.19 3.83 -12.70
C THR A 89 -1.51 4.88 -11.82
N TYR A 90 -0.34 5.33 -12.24
CA TYR A 90 0.37 6.44 -11.62
C TYR A 90 0.59 7.58 -12.63
N LYS A 91 0.93 8.73 -12.10
CA LYS A 91 1.36 9.94 -12.82
C LYS A 91 2.41 10.64 -11.97
N PHE A 92 3.02 11.69 -12.52
CA PHE A 92 3.78 12.63 -11.71
C PHE A 92 2.86 13.74 -11.19
N ASP A 93 3.21 14.30 -10.04
CA ASP A 93 2.50 15.43 -9.47
C ASP A 93 2.67 16.70 -10.32
N SER A 94 2.09 17.81 -9.88
CA SER A 94 2.09 19.06 -10.65
C SER A 94 3.49 19.64 -10.92
N THR A 95 4.51 19.28 -10.13
CA THR A 95 5.90 19.70 -10.39
C THR A 95 6.63 18.75 -11.33
N GLY A 96 6.08 17.55 -11.56
CA GLY A 96 6.68 16.53 -12.41
C GLY A 96 7.74 15.68 -11.70
N GLU A 97 7.97 15.90 -10.41
CA GLU A 97 9.09 15.31 -9.67
C GLU A 97 8.68 14.10 -8.84
N ARG A 98 7.43 14.06 -8.37
CA ARG A 98 6.97 13.04 -7.42
C ARG A 98 5.95 12.10 -8.02
N LEU A 99 6.13 10.81 -7.77
CA LEU A 99 5.16 9.78 -8.12
C LEU A 99 3.86 9.99 -7.33
N GLN A 100 2.76 10.03 -8.06
CA GLN A 100 1.41 10.16 -7.54
C GLN A 100 0.55 9.04 -8.14
N LEU A 101 -0.08 8.25 -7.28
CA LEU A 101 -1.13 7.34 -7.75
C LEU A 101 -2.35 8.11 -8.22
N GLU A 102 -3.02 7.52 -9.19
CA GLU A 102 -4.36 7.93 -9.54
C GLU A 102 -5.29 7.95 -8.32
N SER A 103 -6.08 9.02 -8.21
CA SER A 103 -7.10 9.15 -7.17
C SER A 103 -8.30 8.24 -7.44
N LYS A 104 -9.02 7.86 -6.38
CA LYS A 104 -10.28 7.09 -6.49
C LYS A 104 -11.33 7.81 -7.36
N ALA A 105 -11.31 9.14 -7.39
CA ALA A 105 -12.21 9.93 -8.23
C ALA A 105 -11.85 9.81 -9.73
N GLU A 106 -10.57 9.78 -10.08
CA GLU A 106 -10.12 9.55 -11.46
C GLU A 106 -10.43 8.12 -11.91
N MET A 107 -10.21 7.11 -11.05
CA MET A 107 -10.60 5.72 -11.32
C MET A 107 -12.10 5.60 -11.61
N LYS A 108 -12.92 6.26 -10.79
CA LYS A 108 -14.37 6.27 -11.00
C LYS A 108 -14.76 6.92 -12.33
N LYS A 109 -14.07 7.99 -12.75
CA LYS A 109 -14.34 8.68 -14.04
C LYS A 109 -14.07 7.78 -15.25
N ARG A 110 -13.10 6.87 -15.17
CA ARG A 110 -12.81 5.87 -16.23
C ARG A 110 -13.63 4.58 -16.10
N GLY A 111 -14.60 4.52 -15.18
CA GLY A 111 -15.46 3.35 -14.99
C GLY A 111 -14.85 2.22 -14.16
N ILE A 112 -13.74 2.47 -13.45
CA ILE A 112 -13.08 1.49 -12.58
C ILE A 112 -13.49 1.75 -11.12
N LYS A 113 -13.75 0.68 -10.38
CA LYS A 113 -14.07 0.75 -8.93
C LYS A 113 -12.83 1.12 -8.12
N SER A 114 -13.05 1.49 -6.85
CA SER A 114 -11.96 1.68 -5.89
C SER A 114 -11.19 0.36 -5.71
N PRO A 115 -9.84 0.38 -5.66
CA PRO A 115 -9.01 -0.81 -5.58
C PRO A 115 -8.86 -1.25 -4.12
N ASP A 116 -9.96 -1.61 -3.48
CA ASP A 116 -9.99 -1.79 -2.02
C ASP A 116 -9.15 -2.99 -1.54
N TYR A 117 -9.03 -4.07 -2.32
CA TYR A 117 -8.14 -5.19 -2.01
C TYR A 117 -6.67 -4.85 -2.30
N GLY A 118 -6.42 -4.08 -3.37
CA GLY A 118 -5.09 -3.55 -3.67
C GLY A 118 -4.60 -2.61 -2.57
N ASP A 119 -5.42 -1.64 -2.16
CA ASP A 119 -5.15 -0.72 -1.06
C ASP A 119 -4.94 -1.49 0.27
N ALA A 120 -5.74 -2.51 0.55
CA ALA A 120 -5.57 -3.36 1.73
C ALA A 120 -4.26 -4.17 1.72
N THR A 121 -3.81 -4.61 0.54
CA THR A 121 -2.51 -5.28 0.39
C THR A 121 -1.37 -4.29 0.56
N ALA A 122 -1.47 -3.11 -0.05
CA ALA A 122 -0.50 -2.03 0.07
C ALA A 122 -0.35 -1.55 1.52
N LEU A 123 -1.44 -1.55 2.30
CA LEU A 123 -1.43 -1.24 3.73
C LEU A 123 -0.54 -2.19 4.56
N THR A 124 -0.14 -3.35 4.05
CA THR A 124 0.81 -4.22 4.75
C THR A 124 2.26 -3.69 4.68
N PHE A 125 2.53 -2.77 3.76
CA PHE A 125 3.82 -2.10 3.56
C PHE A 125 3.89 -0.71 4.23
N PHE A 126 2.94 -0.39 5.10
CA PHE A 126 2.83 0.94 5.75
C PHE A 126 4.01 1.33 6.65
N ARG A 127 4.75 0.33 7.14
CA ARG A 127 6.00 0.51 7.85
C ARG A 127 7.15 0.07 6.95
N PRO A 128 8.32 0.72 7.06
CA PRO A 128 9.54 0.14 6.52
C PRO A 128 9.68 -1.26 7.15
N THR A 129 9.47 -2.28 6.34
CA THR A 129 9.90 -3.62 6.72
C THR A 129 11.42 -3.58 6.66
N ILE A 130 12.10 -4.12 7.67
CA ILE A 130 13.57 -4.16 7.76
C ILE A 130 14.13 -4.39 6.37
N THR A 131 14.88 -3.41 5.87
CA THR A 131 15.46 -3.44 4.53
C THR A 131 16.34 -4.68 4.38
N LEU A 132 16.37 -5.24 3.17
CA LEU A 132 17.22 -6.37 2.79
C LEU A 132 18.73 -6.11 3.01
N ASP A 133 19.15 -4.95 3.51
CA ASP A 133 20.51 -4.73 4.04
C ASP A 133 20.91 -5.77 5.10
N GLN A 134 19.94 -6.40 5.79
CA GLN A 134 20.22 -7.51 6.71
C GLN A 134 20.28 -8.89 6.03
N PHE A 135 19.93 -8.98 4.75
CA PHE A 135 20.02 -10.16 3.89
C PHE A 135 20.82 -9.83 2.62
N GLY A 136 22.11 -9.54 2.79
CA GLY A 136 23.17 -9.66 1.79
C GLY A 136 22.85 -9.23 0.36
N GLY A 137 23.24 -7.98 0.04
CA GLY A 137 23.74 -7.50 -1.26
C GLY A 137 23.33 -8.23 -2.54
N ASP A 138 22.54 -7.54 -3.34
CA ASP A 138 22.92 -7.21 -4.72
C ASP A 138 22.13 -5.97 -5.17
N SER A 139 22.84 -4.99 -5.70
CA SER A 139 22.28 -3.76 -6.25
C SER A 139 21.48 -4.09 -7.50
N PHE A 140 20.17 -3.87 -7.47
CA PHE A 140 19.30 -3.98 -8.62
C PHE A 140 19.45 -2.75 -9.52
N GLU A 141 20.09 -2.92 -10.69
CA GLU A 141 20.04 -1.95 -11.78
C GLU A 141 18.93 -2.36 -12.77
N PRO A 142 17.84 -1.59 -12.90
CA PRO A 142 16.82 -1.89 -13.90
C PRO A 142 17.35 -1.55 -15.30
N GLU A 143 17.45 -2.56 -16.17
CA GLU A 143 17.61 -2.34 -17.60
C GLU A 143 16.35 -1.64 -18.15
N TYR A 144 16.50 -0.39 -18.56
CA TYR A 144 15.51 0.29 -19.37
C TYR A 144 15.64 -0.22 -20.82
N ASP A 145 14.61 -0.93 -21.30
CA ASP A 145 14.46 -1.21 -22.72
C ASP A 145 14.27 0.13 -23.46
N THR A 146 15.29 0.50 -24.24
CA THR A 146 15.35 1.74 -25.03
C THR A 146 15.04 1.49 -26.51
N SER A 147 14.37 0.39 -26.83
CA SER A 147 13.92 0.10 -28.19
C SER A 147 12.72 0.99 -28.56
N GLY A 148 12.96 1.94 -29.47
CA GLY A 148 11.94 2.81 -30.06
C GLY A 148 11.08 2.15 -31.14
#